data_AF-A0A2V6LD09-F1
#
_entry.id   AF-A0A2V6LD09-F1
#
_cell.length_a   1.000
_cell.length_b   1.000
_cell.length_c   1.000
_cell.angle_alpha   90.00
_cell.angle_beta   90.00
_cell.angle_gamma   90.00
#
_symmetry.space_group_name_H-M   'P 1'
#
loop_
_entity.id
_entity.type
_entity.pdbx_description
1 polymer ?
#
loop_
_entity_poly.entity_id
_entity_poly.type
_entity_poly.pdbx_seq_one_letter_code
_entity_poly.pdbx_strand_id
1 'polypeptide(L)'
;MDYELNIILDEQWKDWEKKGKNQGLPQPLAPPAAQPEAIKLRSDGRERLGDAVKRAVTVGKTPSLALRALAELNFPLIITTNYDRLFEEALLSVDPPKKPRTSVYQPKSNAPPEDFPDPSPEYPFIFMIHGDINTPKSLVITDEDYIDFVLQMTAPGNYNPVPQTFYYRLAIWPTLFIGYSLLDYNLRLLLKTLRHKKDGFPRSYSIDPWPDPLVARVWDSKNNRPSVGT
;
A
#
# COMPACT_ATOMS: atom_id res chain seq x y z
N MET A 1 -14.30 12.19 -33.93
CA MET A 1 -12.91 11.78 -34.23
C MET A 1 -12.50 11.00 -33.00
N ASP A 2 -12.79 9.70 -33.05
CA ASP A 2 -12.77 8.82 -31.89
C ASP A 2 -11.34 8.34 -31.66
N TYR A 3 -10.84 8.52 -30.44
CA TYR A 3 -9.59 7.93 -30.01
C TYR A 3 -9.90 6.64 -29.26
N GLU A 4 -9.62 5.49 -29.88
CA GLU A 4 -9.54 4.21 -29.18
C GLU A 4 -8.33 4.23 -28.24
N LEU A 5 -8.60 4.11 -26.93
CA LEU A 5 -7.56 3.96 -25.92
C LEU A 5 -6.99 2.54 -26.00
N ASN A 6 -5.82 2.40 -26.63
CA ASN A 6 -5.05 1.15 -26.57
C ASN A 6 -4.48 0.97 -25.16
N ILE A 7 -5.14 0.14 -24.34
CA ILE A 7 -4.60 -0.28 -23.04
C ILE A 7 -3.48 -1.30 -23.31
N ILE A 8 -2.24 -0.94 -22.95
CA ILE A 8 -1.08 -1.82 -23.01
C ILE A 8 -1.20 -2.84 -21.85
N LEU A 9 -1.85 -3.98 -22.10
CA LEU A 9 -1.91 -5.14 -21.19
C LEU A 9 -1.35 -6.43 -21.82
N ASP A 10 -0.66 -6.33 -22.95
CA ASP A 10 -0.35 -7.47 -23.81
C ASP A 10 1.01 -8.15 -23.49
N GLU A 11 1.94 -7.45 -22.82
CA GLU A 11 3.30 -8.00 -22.61
C GLU A 11 3.38 -9.10 -21.56
N GLN A 12 2.61 -9.02 -20.46
CA GLN A 12 2.64 -10.04 -19.40
C GLN A 12 1.98 -11.35 -19.84
N TRP A 13 0.94 -11.28 -20.68
CA TRP A 13 0.27 -12.46 -21.22
C TRP A 13 1.12 -13.17 -22.28
N LYS A 14 1.75 -12.40 -23.18
CA LYS A 14 2.70 -12.93 -24.18
C LYS A 14 3.93 -13.59 -23.57
N ASP A 15 4.44 -13.08 -22.44
CA ASP A 15 5.60 -13.67 -21.77
C ASP A 15 5.22 -14.97 -21.03
N TRP A 16 3.99 -15.07 -20.47
CA TRP A 16 3.46 -16.33 -19.93
C TRP A 16 3.24 -17.39 -21.02
N GLU A 17 2.66 -17.01 -22.17
CA GLU A 17 2.47 -17.95 -23.29
C GLU A 17 3.79 -18.47 -23.84
N LYS A 18 4.85 -17.66 -23.84
CA LYS A 18 6.19 -18.07 -24.30
C LYS A 18 6.99 -18.89 -23.29
N LYS A 19 6.87 -18.61 -21.98
CA LYS A 19 7.77 -19.16 -20.95
C LYS A 19 7.07 -19.99 -19.87
N GLY A 20 5.82 -19.67 -19.55
CA GLY A 20 5.08 -20.24 -18.41
C GLY A 20 4.56 -21.66 -18.64
N LYS A 21 4.07 -21.96 -19.86
CA LYS A 21 3.49 -23.28 -20.18
C LYS A 21 4.45 -24.46 -20.02
N ASN A 22 5.75 -24.26 -20.28
CA ASN A 22 6.75 -25.33 -20.24
C ASN A 22 7.44 -25.47 -18.87
N GLN A 23 7.20 -24.55 -17.93
CA GLN A 23 7.88 -24.51 -16.62
C GLN A 23 6.97 -24.88 -15.43
N GLY A 24 5.73 -25.32 -15.68
CA GLY A 24 4.80 -25.71 -14.63
C GLY A 24 4.33 -24.55 -13.74
N LEU A 25 4.47 -23.30 -14.21
CA LEU A 25 4.00 -22.12 -13.49
C LEU A 25 2.47 -22.05 -13.53
N PRO A 26 1.79 -21.73 -12.41
CA PRO A 26 0.35 -21.57 -12.39
C PRO A 26 -0.07 -20.43 -13.33
N GLN A 27 -1.20 -20.62 -14.01
CA GLN A 27 -1.76 -19.61 -14.91
C GLN A 27 -2.12 -18.34 -14.11
N PRO A 28 -1.76 -17.13 -14.58
CA PRO A 28 -2.27 -15.89 -14.01
C PRO A 28 -3.79 -15.95 -13.99
N LEU A 29 -4.41 -15.45 -12.92
CA LEU A 29 -5.86 -15.28 -12.87
C LEU A 29 -6.30 -14.51 -14.12
N ALA A 30 -7.19 -15.10 -14.90
CA ALA A 30 -7.71 -14.44 -16.09
C ALA A 30 -8.26 -13.07 -15.67
N PRO A 31 -7.95 -11.98 -16.41
CA PRO A 31 -8.60 -10.72 -16.16
C PRO A 31 -10.12 -10.97 -16.22
N PRO A 32 -10.90 -10.45 -15.26
CA PRO A 32 -12.34 -10.65 -15.26
C PRO A 32 -12.85 -10.26 -16.64
N ALA A 33 -13.46 -11.23 -17.34
CA ALA A 33 -13.97 -11.04 -18.68
C ALA A 33 -14.77 -9.73 -18.69
N ALA A 34 -14.35 -8.79 -19.53
CA ALA A 34 -15.04 -7.53 -19.71
C ALA A 34 -16.47 -7.84 -20.18
N GLN A 35 -17.40 -7.90 -19.23
CA GLN A 35 -18.82 -7.89 -19.53
C GLN A 35 -19.20 -6.45 -19.91
N PRO A 36 -19.96 -6.27 -21.00
CA PRO A 36 -20.27 -4.97 -21.57
C PRO A 36 -21.36 -4.26 -20.75
N GLU A 37 -21.02 -3.77 -19.57
CA GLU A 37 -21.90 -2.87 -18.80
C GLU A 37 -21.15 -1.58 -18.44
N ALA A 38 -20.74 -0.86 -19.49
CA ALA A 38 -20.43 0.57 -19.41
C ALA A 38 -21.74 1.37 -19.20
N ILE A 39 -22.34 1.33 -18.00
CA ILE A 39 -23.58 2.07 -17.74
C ILE A 39 -23.56 2.75 -16.35
N LYS A 40 -23.49 4.10 -16.38
CA LYS A 40 -23.77 5.08 -15.30
C LYS A 40 -22.83 5.10 -14.09
N LEU A 41 -21.60 5.63 -14.26
CA LEU A 41 -20.58 5.67 -13.20
C LEU A 41 -20.20 7.07 -12.68
N ARG A 42 -21.06 8.09 -12.80
CA ARG A 42 -20.67 9.48 -12.43
C ARG A 42 -21.14 10.01 -11.07
N SER A 43 -22.01 9.30 -10.33
CA SER A 43 -22.30 9.65 -8.92
C SER A 43 -22.59 8.41 -8.06
N ASP A 44 -23.46 7.51 -8.54
CA ASP A 44 -23.78 6.26 -7.83
C ASP A 44 -22.66 5.21 -7.93
N GLY A 45 -21.75 5.37 -8.90
CA GLY A 45 -20.66 4.43 -9.16
C GLY A 45 -19.68 4.30 -7.99
N ARG A 46 -19.35 5.42 -7.33
CA ARG A 46 -18.34 5.41 -6.27
C ARG A 46 -18.86 4.86 -4.96
N GLU A 47 -20.10 5.18 -4.58
CA GLU A 47 -20.73 4.56 -3.42
C GLU A 47 -20.92 3.05 -3.64
N ARG A 48 -21.37 2.64 -4.83
CA ARG A 48 -21.49 1.21 -5.17
C ARG A 48 -20.15 0.49 -5.21
N LEU A 49 -19.09 1.13 -5.70
CA LEU A 49 -17.72 0.60 -5.66
C LEU A 49 -17.24 0.47 -4.22
N GLY A 50 -17.42 1.51 -3.40
CA GLY A 50 -17.10 1.47 -1.97
C GLY A 50 -17.84 0.35 -1.25
N ASP A 51 -19.13 0.17 -1.50
CA ASP A 51 -19.94 -0.92 -0.95
C ASP A 51 -19.48 -2.30 -1.42
N ALA A 52 -19.08 -2.43 -2.69
CA ALA A 52 -18.55 -3.68 -3.23
C ALA A 52 -17.22 -4.05 -2.56
N VAL A 53 -16.30 -3.09 -2.43
CA VAL A 53 -15.04 -3.28 -1.70
C VAL A 53 -15.35 -3.62 -0.25
N LYS A 54 -16.31 -2.93 0.39
CA LYS A 54 -16.68 -3.16 1.78
C LYS A 54 -17.13 -4.59 2.00
N ARG A 55 -18.05 -5.06 1.17
CA ARG A 55 -18.50 -6.46 1.22
C ARG A 55 -17.35 -7.45 1.05
N ALA A 56 -16.42 -7.19 0.13
CA ALA A 56 -15.30 -8.09 -0.14
C ALA A 56 -14.28 -8.16 1.02
N VAL A 57 -14.05 -7.04 1.71
CA VAL A 57 -12.97 -6.92 2.71
C VAL A 57 -13.43 -7.01 4.16
N THR A 58 -14.71 -6.76 4.47
CA THR A 58 -15.18 -6.75 5.87
C THR A 58 -16.05 -7.94 6.26
N VAL A 59 -16.80 -8.54 5.32
CA VAL A 59 -17.80 -9.55 5.69
C VAL A 59 -17.13 -10.87 6.08
N GLY A 60 -17.31 -11.26 7.35
CA GLY A 60 -16.79 -12.53 7.89
C GLY A 60 -15.28 -12.58 8.06
N LYS A 61 -14.61 -11.42 8.02
CA LYS A 61 -13.15 -11.34 8.22
C LYS A 61 -12.83 -11.10 9.69
N THR A 62 -11.75 -11.72 10.14
CA THR A 62 -11.17 -11.52 11.47
C THR A 62 -9.65 -11.42 11.33
N PRO A 63 -8.95 -10.82 12.30
CA PRO A 63 -7.50 -10.72 12.24
C PRO A 63 -6.84 -12.10 12.17
N SER A 64 -6.04 -12.31 11.12
CA SER A 64 -5.29 -13.55 10.91
C SER A 64 -4.21 -13.75 11.97
N LEU A 65 -3.68 -14.98 12.09
CA LEU A 65 -2.56 -15.26 13.01
C LEU A 65 -1.33 -14.39 12.72
N ALA A 66 -1.02 -14.17 11.44
CA ALA A 66 0.07 -13.29 11.05
C ALA A 66 -0.18 -11.84 11.50
N LEU A 67 -1.41 -11.34 11.33
CA LEU A 67 -1.77 -9.98 11.73
C LEU A 67 -1.71 -9.79 13.25
N ARG A 68 -2.12 -10.81 14.02
CA ARG A 68 -1.99 -10.84 15.49
C ARG A 68 -0.53 -10.85 15.92
N ALA A 69 0.30 -11.68 15.31
CA ALA A 69 1.74 -11.71 15.60
C ALA A 69 2.40 -10.35 15.29
N LEU A 70 2.02 -9.69 14.19
CA LEU A 70 2.50 -8.34 13.88
C LEU A 70 2.01 -7.30 14.89
N ALA A 71 0.81 -7.47 15.44
CA ALA A 71 0.25 -6.56 16.43
C ALA A 71 0.98 -6.66 17.78
N GLU A 72 1.60 -7.81 18.10
CA GLU A 72 2.42 -7.97 19.31
C GLU A 72 3.75 -7.20 19.22
N LEU A 73 4.30 -7.04 18.01
CA LEU A 73 5.58 -6.36 17.79
C LEU A 73 5.52 -4.84 18.09
N ASN A 74 6.66 -4.28 18.48
CA ASN A 74 6.79 -2.89 18.92
C ASN A 74 6.93 -1.91 17.75
N PHE A 75 5.91 -1.85 16.88
CA PHE A 75 5.85 -0.89 15.77
C PHE A 75 5.15 0.41 16.21
N PRO A 76 5.89 1.50 16.43
CA PRO A 76 5.29 2.80 16.74
C PRO A 76 4.59 3.46 15.55
N LEU A 77 5.03 3.18 14.33
CA LEU A 77 4.47 3.74 13.10
C LEU A 77 4.08 2.64 12.13
N ILE A 78 2.88 2.77 11.56
CA ILE A 78 2.29 1.80 10.65
C ILE A 78 1.67 2.58 9.49
N ILE A 79 2.00 2.17 8.26
CA ILE A 79 1.27 2.60 7.05
C ILE A 79 0.61 1.37 6.46
N THR A 80 -0.64 1.51 6.04
CA THR A 80 -1.38 0.45 5.36
C THR A 80 -2.07 0.99 4.11
N THR A 81 -2.08 0.17 3.05
CA THR A 81 -2.93 0.36 1.86
C THR A 81 -4.22 -0.46 1.95
N ASN A 82 -4.40 -1.26 3.00
CA ASN A 82 -5.63 -1.99 3.23
C ASN A 82 -6.73 -1.01 3.65
N TYR A 83 -7.96 -1.28 3.21
CA TYR A 83 -9.13 -0.45 3.50
C TYR A 83 -9.84 -0.84 4.80
N ASP A 84 -9.65 -2.08 5.27
CA ASP A 84 -10.23 -2.61 6.50
C ASP A 84 -9.50 -2.14 7.76
N ARG A 85 -10.09 -2.42 8.92
CA ARG A 85 -9.54 -2.09 10.25
C ARG A 85 -9.07 -3.32 11.05
N LEU A 86 -8.75 -4.42 10.36
CA LEU A 86 -8.39 -5.68 11.04
C LEU A 86 -7.08 -5.56 11.83
N PHE A 87 -6.17 -4.67 11.43
CA PHE A 87 -4.92 -4.50 12.16
C PHE A 87 -5.13 -3.71 13.46
N GLU A 88 -5.99 -2.70 13.43
CA GLU A 88 -6.47 -1.98 14.62
C GLU A 88 -7.15 -2.93 15.60
N GLU A 89 -8.03 -3.80 15.10
CA GLU A 89 -8.66 -4.86 15.91
C GLU A 89 -7.61 -5.79 16.52
N ALA A 90 -6.59 -6.18 15.76
CA ALA A 90 -5.48 -7.00 16.27
C ALA A 90 -4.71 -6.29 17.39
N LEU A 91 -4.38 -5.00 17.22
CA LEU A 91 -3.67 -4.18 18.21
C LEU A 91 -4.47 -3.99 19.50
N LEU A 92 -5.80 -3.88 19.40
CA LEU A 92 -6.69 -3.80 20.56
C LEU A 92 -6.82 -5.15 21.30
N SER A 93 -6.49 -6.26 20.63
CA SER A 93 -6.66 -7.62 21.15
C SER A 93 -5.41 -8.23 21.77
N VAL A 94 -4.24 -7.57 21.68
CA VAL A 94 -3.00 -8.03 22.33
C VAL A 94 -3.03 -7.78 23.83
N ASP A 95 -2.14 -8.44 24.59
CA ASP A 95 -1.98 -8.26 26.03
C ASP A 95 -0.57 -7.76 26.39
N PRO A 96 -0.40 -6.53 26.93
CA PRO A 96 -1.45 -5.54 27.18
C PRO A 96 -2.00 -4.93 25.88
N PRO A 97 -3.26 -4.44 25.86
CA PRO A 97 -3.87 -3.86 24.67
C PRO A 97 -3.18 -2.55 24.27
N LYS A 98 -2.90 -2.41 22.98
CA LYS A 98 -2.37 -1.18 22.39
C LYS A 98 -3.50 -0.22 22.08
N LYS A 99 -3.18 1.07 22.00
CA LYS A 99 -4.14 2.17 21.76
C LYS A 99 -3.79 2.90 20.46
N PRO A 100 -4.11 2.30 19.30
CA PRO A 100 -3.76 2.90 18.02
C PRO A 100 -4.47 4.24 17.84
N ARG A 101 -3.75 5.19 17.25
CA ARG A 101 -4.30 6.45 16.72
C ARG A 101 -4.25 6.34 15.20
N THR A 102 -5.36 6.61 14.53
CA THR A 102 -5.49 6.35 13.08
C THR A 102 -5.79 7.65 12.34
N SER A 103 -4.96 7.99 11.37
CA SER A 103 -5.22 9.04 10.39
C SER A 103 -5.52 8.39 9.04
N VAL A 104 -6.45 8.96 8.31
CA VAL A 104 -6.94 8.43 7.02
C VAL A 104 -6.68 9.49 5.96
N TYR A 105 -6.18 9.07 4.80
CA TYR A 105 -6.05 9.98 3.65
C TYR A 105 -7.41 10.59 3.28
N GLN A 106 -7.44 11.88 2.93
CA GLN A 106 -8.68 12.57 2.54
C GLN A 106 -8.45 13.38 1.25
N PRO A 107 -8.85 12.87 0.07
CA PRO A 107 -8.54 13.48 -1.21
C PRO A 107 -9.10 14.89 -1.42
N LYS A 108 -10.14 15.28 -0.67
CA LYS A 108 -10.83 16.58 -0.84
C LYS A 108 -10.75 17.44 0.42
N SER A 109 -9.82 17.14 1.31
CA SER A 109 -9.60 17.94 2.51
C SER A 109 -8.84 19.21 2.18
N ASN A 110 -9.36 20.35 2.66
CA ASN A 110 -8.63 21.62 2.66
C ASN A 110 -7.82 21.83 3.96
N ALA A 111 -7.81 20.83 4.84
CA ALA A 111 -7.08 20.83 6.09
C ALA A 111 -5.95 19.80 6.04
N PRO A 112 -4.84 20.03 6.77
CA PRO A 112 -3.79 19.03 6.92
C PRO A 112 -4.35 17.74 7.55
N PRO A 113 -3.80 16.57 7.21
CA PRO A 113 -4.20 15.32 7.85
C PRO A 113 -3.91 15.38 9.35
N GLU A 114 -4.70 14.66 10.13
CA GLU A 114 -4.45 14.51 11.56
C GLU A 114 -3.07 13.88 11.77
N ASP A 115 -2.29 14.47 12.68
CA ASP A 115 -0.89 14.10 12.92
C ASP A 115 -0.65 13.91 14.41
N PHE A 116 0.13 12.89 14.74
CA PHE A 116 0.47 12.52 16.11
C PHE A 116 1.99 12.45 16.25
N PRO A 117 2.63 13.51 16.77
CA PRO A 117 4.09 13.66 16.71
C PRO A 117 4.86 12.65 17.56
N ASP A 118 4.21 12.05 18.57
CA ASP A 118 4.82 11.15 19.54
C ASP A 118 4.21 9.73 19.47
N PRO A 119 4.43 8.96 18.38
CA PRO A 119 4.07 7.56 18.31
C PRO A 119 4.96 6.71 19.23
N SER A 120 4.35 5.75 19.91
CA SER A 120 5.04 4.73 20.72
C SER A 120 4.47 3.34 20.44
N PRO A 121 5.15 2.25 20.84
CA PRO A 121 4.60 0.90 20.73
C PRO A 121 3.23 0.71 21.41
N GLU A 122 2.98 1.43 22.51
CA GLU A 122 1.72 1.40 23.26
C GLU A 122 0.63 2.26 22.59
N TYR A 123 1.04 3.35 21.94
CA TYR A 123 0.18 4.30 21.21
C TYR A 123 0.59 4.41 19.74
N PRO A 124 0.50 3.31 18.97
CA PRO A 124 1.00 3.28 17.61
C PRO A 124 0.20 4.25 16.74
N PHE A 125 0.87 4.91 15.81
CA PHE A 125 0.24 5.78 14.83
C PHE A 125 0.11 5.05 13.50
N ILE A 126 -1.14 4.85 13.07
CA ILE A 126 -1.54 4.21 11.83
C ILE A 126 -1.95 5.27 10.82
N PHE A 127 -1.44 5.18 9.60
CA PHE A 127 -1.91 5.95 8.47
C PHE A 127 -2.45 5.05 7.36
N MET A 128 -3.74 5.20 7.07
CA MET A 128 -4.44 4.50 6.00
C MET A 128 -4.36 5.33 4.72
N ILE A 129 -3.39 5.02 3.87
CA ILE A 129 -3.05 5.87 2.74
C ILE A 129 -4.03 5.75 1.58
N HIS A 130 -4.70 4.60 1.44
CA HIS A 130 -5.73 4.39 0.43
C HIS A 130 -7.14 4.66 0.96
N GLY A 131 -7.26 5.34 2.11
CA GLY A 131 -8.54 5.61 2.73
C GLY A 131 -9.03 4.49 3.64
N ASP A 132 -10.28 4.62 4.07
CA ASP A 132 -10.93 3.74 5.04
C ASP A 132 -12.26 3.30 4.44
N ILE A 133 -12.57 2.02 4.57
CA ILE A 133 -13.82 1.44 4.07
C ILE A 133 -15.08 2.01 4.74
N ASN A 134 -14.94 2.59 5.92
CA ASN A 134 -16.02 3.30 6.61
C ASN A 134 -16.22 4.72 6.08
N THR A 135 -15.29 5.21 5.27
CA THR A 135 -15.34 6.54 4.62
C THR A 135 -15.16 6.39 3.10
N PRO A 136 -16.18 5.95 2.34
CA PRO A 136 -16.03 5.64 0.90
C PRO A 136 -15.42 6.77 0.04
N LYS A 137 -15.57 8.03 0.46
CA LYS A 137 -15.00 9.20 -0.21
C LYS A 137 -13.48 9.31 -0.06
N SER A 138 -12.85 8.65 0.91
CA SER A 138 -11.40 8.62 1.08
C SER A 138 -10.70 7.52 0.28
N LEU A 139 -11.46 6.56 -0.27
CA LEU A 139 -10.89 5.39 -0.92
C LEU A 139 -10.04 5.79 -2.12
N VAL A 140 -8.88 5.16 -2.29
CA VAL A 140 -8.04 5.27 -3.49
C VAL A 140 -8.09 3.91 -4.19
N ILE A 141 -8.85 3.81 -5.28
CA ILE A 141 -9.09 2.53 -5.97
C ILE A 141 -8.80 2.64 -7.47
N THR A 142 -9.30 3.68 -8.12
CA THR A 142 -9.16 3.85 -9.58
C THR A 142 -7.85 4.52 -9.93
N ASP A 143 -7.37 4.34 -11.17
CA ASP A 143 -6.16 5.02 -11.66
C ASP A 143 -6.26 6.55 -11.50
N GLU A 144 -7.45 7.12 -11.72
CA GLU A 144 -7.71 8.55 -11.48
C GLU A 144 -7.49 8.94 -10.01
N ASP A 145 -7.94 8.11 -9.06
CA ASP A 145 -7.71 8.38 -7.63
C ASP A 145 -6.21 8.37 -7.28
N TYR A 146 -5.44 7.47 -7.91
CA TYR A 146 -3.98 7.41 -7.72
C TYR A 146 -3.29 8.62 -8.34
N ILE A 147 -3.71 9.06 -9.52
CA ILE A 147 -3.19 10.27 -10.17
C ILE A 147 -3.48 11.49 -9.28
N ASP A 148 -4.71 11.65 -8.81
CA ASP A 148 -5.11 12.73 -7.91
C ASP A 148 -4.29 12.73 -6.61
N PHE A 149 -4.05 11.55 -6.02
CA PHE A 149 -3.21 11.40 -4.84
C PHE A 149 -1.78 11.91 -5.09
N VAL A 150 -1.15 11.51 -6.19
CA VAL A 150 0.23 11.91 -6.55
C VAL A 150 0.31 13.41 -6.85
N LEU A 151 -0.70 13.95 -7.54
CA LEU A 151 -0.78 15.39 -7.81
C LEU A 151 -0.86 16.19 -6.51
N GLN A 152 -1.64 15.73 -5.53
CA GLN A 152 -1.71 16.39 -4.22
C GLN A 152 -0.39 16.37 -3.45
N MET A 153 0.38 15.28 -3.54
CA MET A 153 1.70 15.20 -2.90
C MET A 153 2.72 16.19 -3.49
N THR A 154 2.53 16.61 -4.73
CA THR A 154 3.48 17.43 -5.48
C THR A 154 3.00 18.87 -5.72
N ALA A 155 1.73 19.16 -5.43
CA ALA A 155 1.11 20.46 -5.62
C ALA A 155 1.70 21.55 -4.69
N PRO A 156 2.24 22.66 -5.23
CA PRO A 156 2.73 23.77 -4.42
C PRO A 156 1.57 24.50 -3.72
N GLY A 157 1.70 24.75 -2.42
CA GLY A 157 0.73 25.52 -1.63
C GLY A 157 -0.41 24.72 -1.00
N ASN A 158 -0.56 23.43 -1.32
CA ASN A 158 -1.49 22.53 -0.63
C ASN A 158 -0.82 21.87 0.59
N TYR A 159 -1.65 21.48 1.56
CA TYR A 159 -1.18 20.60 2.64
C TYR A 159 -0.80 19.25 2.06
N ASN A 160 0.28 18.69 2.58
CA ASN A 160 0.69 17.36 2.19
C ASN A 160 -0.36 16.32 2.64
N PRO A 161 -0.83 15.43 1.75
CA PRO A 161 -1.83 14.42 2.11
C PRO A 161 -1.34 13.38 3.12
N VAL A 162 -0.04 13.31 3.40
CA VAL A 162 0.57 12.40 4.39
C VAL A 162 0.99 13.20 5.64
N PRO A 163 0.70 12.71 6.87
CA PRO A 163 1.09 13.40 8.10
C PRO A 163 2.60 13.63 8.21
N GLN A 164 3.01 14.75 8.82
CA GLN A 164 4.42 15.15 8.88
C GLN A 164 5.26 14.15 9.67
N THR A 165 4.69 13.53 10.71
CA THR A 165 5.37 12.48 11.47
C THR A 165 5.86 11.33 10.58
N PHE A 166 5.07 10.91 9.59
CA PHE A 166 5.48 9.84 8.67
C PHE A 166 6.63 10.29 7.77
N TYR A 167 6.58 11.50 7.22
CA TYR A 167 7.70 12.05 6.45
C TYR A 167 9.00 12.08 7.23
N TYR A 168 8.93 12.63 8.45
CA TYR A 168 10.12 12.81 9.28
C TYR A 168 10.71 11.46 9.69
N ARG A 169 9.87 10.56 10.23
CA ARG A 169 10.34 9.30 10.83
C ARG A 169 10.72 8.26 9.77
N LEU A 170 10.00 8.12 8.66
CA LEU A 170 10.40 7.21 7.57
C LEU A 170 11.72 7.58 6.91
N ALA A 171 12.12 8.85 6.99
CA ALA A 171 13.39 9.30 6.46
C ALA A 171 14.60 8.87 7.32
N ILE A 172 14.39 8.46 8.57
CA ILE A 172 15.47 8.16 9.52
C ILE A 172 15.33 6.82 10.24
N TRP A 173 14.15 6.20 10.22
CA TRP A 173 13.87 4.94 10.90
C TRP A 173 13.94 3.73 9.97
N PRO A 174 14.44 2.59 10.45
CA PRO A 174 14.30 1.32 9.74
C PRO A 174 12.83 1.02 9.42
N THR A 175 12.56 0.50 8.22
CA THR A 175 11.21 0.20 7.76
C THR A 175 11.10 -1.28 7.39
N LEU A 176 10.01 -1.92 7.79
CA LEU A 176 9.66 -3.29 7.39
C LEU A 176 8.46 -3.26 6.44
N PHE A 177 8.60 -3.87 5.26
CA PHE A 177 7.55 -4.05 4.27
C PHE A 177 6.99 -5.47 4.34
N ILE A 178 5.66 -5.61 4.38
CA ILE A 178 4.98 -6.91 4.49
C ILE A 178 3.77 -6.92 3.57
N GLY A 179 3.57 -8.01 2.84
CA GLY A 179 2.37 -8.20 2.02
C GLY A 179 2.38 -7.45 0.69
N TYR A 180 3.54 -6.96 0.27
CA TYR A 180 3.73 -6.32 -1.03
C TYR A 180 4.79 -7.04 -1.85
N SER A 181 4.55 -7.12 -3.14
CA SER A 181 5.64 -7.32 -4.09
C SER A 181 6.43 -6.02 -4.19
N LEU A 182 7.76 -6.10 -4.16
CA LEU A 182 8.64 -4.96 -4.47
C LEU A 182 8.43 -4.41 -5.91
N LEU A 183 7.64 -5.10 -6.73
CA LEU A 183 7.23 -4.66 -8.06
C LEU A 183 6.01 -3.73 -8.07
N ASP A 184 5.31 -3.56 -6.94
CA ASP A 184 4.19 -2.64 -6.85
C ASP A 184 4.64 -1.19 -7.12
N TYR A 185 4.22 -0.66 -8.27
CA TYR A 185 4.58 0.68 -8.72
C TYR A 185 4.07 1.77 -7.78
N ASN A 186 2.87 1.61 -7.21
CA ASN A 186 2.24 2.61 -6.35
C ASN A 186 3.03 2.75 -5.03
N LEU A 187 3.46 1.64 -4.45
CA LEU A 187 4.32 1.66 -3.27
C LEU A 187 5.70 2.26 -3.57
N ARG A 188 6.30 1.91 -4.71
CA ARG A 188 7.61 2.47 -5.11
C ARG A 188 7.53 3.98 -5.31
N LEU A 189 6.46 4.45 -5.97
CA LEU A 189 6.20 5.86 -6.18
C LEU A 189 6.02 6.58 -4.84
N LEU A 190 5.17 6.03 -3.95
CA LEU A 190 4.98 6.56 -2.61
C LEU A 190 6.31 6.68 -1.85
N LEU A 191 7.06 5.58 -1.76
CA LEU A 191 8.34 5.57 -1.03
C LEU A 191 9.34 6.56 -1.63
N LYS A 192 9.40 6.66 -2.95
CA LYS A 192 10.27 7.63 -3.63
C LYS A 192 9.86 9.06 -3.30
N THR A 193 8.56 9.36 -3.28
CA THR A 193 8.03 10.69 -2.94
C THR A 193 8.25 11.02 -1.46
N LEU A 194 8.02 10.07 -0.56
CA LEU A 194 8.29 10.24 0.88
C LEU A 194 9.78 10.44 1.20
N ARG A 195 10.67 9.90 0.35
CA ARG A 195 12.11 9.84 0.59
C ARG A 195 12.95 10.76 -0.30
N HIS A 196 12.32 11.63 -1.12
CA HIS A 196 12.96 12.42 -2.19
C HIS A 196 13.99 13.49 -1.71
N LYS A 197 14.39 13.54 -0.43
CA LYS A 197 15.19 14.65 0.11
C LYS A 197 16.38 14.27 1.02
N LYS A 198 16.80 13.00 1.09
CA LYS A 198 18.00 12.63 1.89
C LYS A 198 18.89 11.60 1.20
N ASP A 199 20.21 11.86 1.24
CA ASP A 199 21.24 10.89 0.88
C ASP A 199 21.47 9.93 2.04
N GLY A 200 21.45 8.62 1.76
CA GLY A 200 21.58 7.55 2.76
C GLY A 200 20.25 7.18 3.41
N PHE A 201 19.74 5.99 3.09
CA PHE A 201 18.50 5.48 3.66
C PHE A 201 18.78 4.58 4.87
N PRO A 202 17.93 4.62 5.92
CA PRO A 202 17.99 3.62 6.97
C PRO A 202 17.72 2.23 6.37
N ARG A 203 18.30 1.20 6.98
CA ARG A 203 18.11 -0.19 6.54
C ARG A 203 16.61 -0.50 6.49
N SER A 204 16.16 -0.98 5.33
CA SER A 204 14.78 -1.41 5.12
C SER A 204 14.76 -2.91 4.86
N TYR A 205 13.72 -3.59 5.35
CA TYR A 205 13.51 -5.03 5.23
C TYR A 205 12.19 -5.29 4.51
N SER A 206 12.09 -6.39 3.78
CA SER A 206 10.86 -6.81 3.12
C SER A 206 10.64 -8.30 3.37
N ILE A 207 9.41 -8.68 3.70
CA ILE A 207 8.98 -10.07 3.77
C ILE A 207 8.07 -10.31 2.58
N ASP A 208 8.61 -11.03 1.60
CA ASP A 208 7.89 -11.49 0.41
C ASP A 208 7.85 -13.02 0.45
N PRO A 209 6.67 -13.65 0.62
CA PRO A 209 6.55 -15.10 0.60
C PRO A 209 6.90 -15.72 -0.75
N TRP A 210 6.84 -14.94 -1.83
CA TRP A 210 7.08 -15.39 -3.19
C TRP A 210 7.89 -14.35 -3.98
N PRO A 211 9.14 -14.10 -3.56
CA PRO A 211 9.95 -13.06 -4.18
C PRO A 211 10.26 -13.44 -5.63
N ASP A 212 10.25 -12.44 -6.51
CA ASP A 212 10.73 -12.63 -7.87
C ASP A 212 12.16 -13.22 -7.85
N PRO A 213 12.43 -14.32 -8.58
CA PRO A 213 13.73 -14.98 -8.53
C PRO A 213 14.93 -14.10 -8.93
N LEU A 214 14.72 -13.06 -9.75
CA LEU A 214 15.77 -12.10 -10.10
C LEU A 214 16.02 -11.12 -8.95
N VAL A 215 14.96 -10.66 -8.29
CA VAL A 215 15.06 -9.82 -7.08
C VAL A 215 15.80 -10.55 -5.98
N ALA A 216 15.44 -11.80 -5.70
CA ALA A 216 16.13 -12.63 -4.70
C ALA A 216 17.65 -12.74 -4.98
N ARG A 217 18.02 -13.07 -6.23
CA ARG A 217 19.44 -13.18 -6.64
C ARG A 217 20.22 -11.87 -6.51
N VAL A 218 19.61 -10.74 -6.85
CA VAL A 218 20.25 -9.43 -6.72
C VAL A 218 20.47 -9.07 -5.25
N TRP A 219 19.56 -9.45 -4.35
CA TRP A 219 19.71 -9.24 -2.91
C TRP A 219 20.78 -10.16 -2.31
N ASP A 220 20.79 -11.44 -2.67
CA ASP A 220 21.82 -12.39 -2.21
C ASP A 220 23.22 -11.96 -2.64
N SER A 221 23.38 -11.54 -3.90
CA SER A 221 24.68 -11.06 -4.42
C SER A 221 25.17 -9.76 -3.79
N LYS A 222 24.28 -8.95 -3.22
CA LYS A 222 24.64 -7.73 -2.45
C LYS A 222 25.00 -8.04 -1.00
N ASN A 223 24.31 -9.00 -0.38
CA ASN A 223 24.57 -9.42 1.00
C ASN A 223 25.80 -10.35 1.13
N ASN A 224 26.21 -11.01 0.05
CA ASN A 224 27.35 -11.91 0.02
C ASN A 224 28.66 -11.23 -0.45
N ARG A 225 28.74 -9.90 -0.39
CA ARG A 225 30.01 -9.19 -0.60
C ARG A 225 30.82 -9.28 0.70
N PRO A 226 32.03 -9.87 0.70
CA PRO A 226 32.88 -9.85 1.89
C PRO A 226 33.12 -8.39 2.27
N SER A 227 32.98 -8.07 3.57
CA SER A 227 33.42 -6.81 4.12
C SER A 227 34.89 -6.64 3.81
N VAL A 228 35.22 -5.83 2.80
CA VAL A 228 36.59 -5.41 2.56
C VAL A 228 36.92 -4.47 3.71
N GLY A 229 37.65 -5.00 4.69
CA GLY A 229 38.24 -4.20 5.74
C GLY A 229 39.26 -3.23 5.14
N THR A 230 39.19 -1.99 5.59
CA THR A 230 40.28 -1.02 5.61
C THR A 230 40.21 -0.28 6.93
#